data_AF-A0A2V8DBF1-F1
#
_entry.id   AF-A0A2V8DBF1-F1
#
_cell.length_a   1.000
_cell.length_b   1.000
_cell.length_c   1.000
_cell.angle_alpha   90.00
_cell.angle_beta   90.00
_cell.angle_gamma   90.00
#
_symmetry.space_group_name_H-M   'P 1'
#
loop_
_entity.id
_entity.type
_entity.pdbx_description
1 polymer ?
#
loop_
_entity_poly.entity_id
_entity_poly.type
_entity_poly.pdbx_seq_one_letter_code
_entity_poly.pdbx_strand_id
1 'polypeptide(L)'
;LKQAKVNFRSSFLENLESGSGFGRADLLAALALYDDDPNRINTILSDLDKVTTADVQQAAKKYLVPANRTSIDRRPAGGAR
;
A
#
# COMPACT_ATOMS: atom_id res chain seq x y z
N LEU A 1 11.73 -0.49 -9.61
CA LEU A 1 10.44 0.21 -9.81
C LEU A 1 9.51 -0.54 -10.78
N LYS A 2 9.93 -0.86 -12.01
CA LYS A 2 9.09 -1.58 -13.00
C LYS A 2 8.40 -2.83 -12.42
N GLN A 3 9.16 -3.76 -11.85
CA GLN A 3 8.60 -4.99 -11.25
C GLN A 3 7.61 -4.68 -10.11
N ALA A 4 7.92 -3.72 -9.25
CA ALA A 4 7.04 -3.34 -8.15
C ALA A 4 5.69 -2.80 -8.66
N LYS A 5 5.69 -2.00 -9.74
CA LYS A 5 4.45 -1.52 -10.37
C LYS A 5 3.63 -2.66 -10.98
N VAL A 6 4.29 -3.63 -11.63
CA VAL A 6 3.63 -4.82 -12.18
C VAL A 6 2.95 -5.61 -11.06
N ASN A 7 3.68 -5.92 -9.98
CA ASN A 7 3.15 -6.66 -8.84
C ASN A 7 1.97 -5.92 -8.20
N PHE A 8 2.09 -4.61 -7.99
CA PHE A 8 0.99 -3.81 -7.43
C PHE A 8 -0.25 -3.86 -8.33
N ARG A 9 -0.08 -3.69 -9.65
CA ARG A 9 -1.20 -3.72 -10.59
C ARG A 9 -1.93 -5.07 -10.54
N SER A 10 -1.20 -6.18 -10.56
CA SER A 10 -1.78 -7.52 -10.45
C SER A 10 -2.56 -7.67 -9.15
N SER A 11 -1.94 -7.38 -8.00
CA SER A 11 -2.61 -7.50 -6.69
C SER A 11 -3.82 -6.56 -6.58
N PHE A 12 -3.77 -5.36 -7.14
CA PHE A 12 -4.90 -4.43 -7.13
C PHE A 12 -6.10 -4.98 -7.89
N LEU A 13 -5.88 -5.51 -9.09
CA LEU A 13 -6.95 -6.11 -9.90
C LEU A 13 -7.54 -7.35 -9.22
N GLU A 14 -6.69 -8.21 -8.66
CA GLU A 14 -7.13 -9.37 -7.87
C GLU A 14 -8.02 -8.98 -6.69
N ASN A 15 -7.69 -7.89 -5.97
CA ASN A 15 -8.53 -7.39 -4.87
C ASN A 15 -9.87 -6.83 -5.35
N LEU A 16 -9.92 -6.22 -6.54
CA LEU A 16 -11.19 -5.71 -7.09
C LEU A 16 -12.14 -6.84 -7.52
N GLU A 17 -11.59 -7.96 -7.97
CA GLU A 17 -12.34 -9.13 -8.41
C GLU A 17 -12.68 -10.09 -7.26
N SER A 18 -11.90 -10.05 -6.17
CA SER A 18 -12.15 -10.88 -5.00
C SER A 18 -13.48 -10.55 -4.33
N GLY A 19 -14.32 -11.57 -4.15
CA GLY A 19 -15.54 -11.50 -3.34
C GLY A 19 -15.31 -11.68 -1.83
N SER A 20 -14.05 -11.83 -1.40
CA SER A 20 -13.66 -11.98 0.01
C SER A 20 -12.49 -11.04 0.36
N GLY A 21 -12.44 -10.58 1.62
CA GLY A 21 -11.45 -9.60 2.07
C GLY A 21 -11.86 -8.15 1.78
N PHE A 22 -10.87 -7.26 1.63
CA PHE A 22 -11.09 -5.84 1.30
C PHE A 22 -11.27 -5.71 -0.22
N GLY A 23 -12.53 -5.69 -0.65
CA GLY A 23 -12.89 -5.77 -2.06
C GLY A 23 -13.22 -4.41 -2.67
N ARG A 24 -13.81 -4.45 -3.88
CA ARG A 24 -14.24 -3.24 -4.60
C ARG A 24 -15.19 -2.35 -3.80
N ALA A 25 -16.14 -2.94 -3.07
CA ALA A 25 -17.10 -2.18 -2.28
C ALA A 25 -16.43 -1.41 -1.13
N ASP A 26 -15.49 -2.06 -0.43
CA ASP A 26 -14.74 -1.44 0.66
C ASP A 26 -13.86 -0.30 0.16
N LEU A 27 -13.23 -0.48 -0.99
CA LEU A 27 -12.42 0.57 -1.61
C LEU A 27 -13.27 1.78 -2.05
N LEU A 28 -14.43 1.54 -2.67
CA LEU A 28 -15.36 2.62 -3.04
C LEU A 28 -15.82 3.39 -1.79
N ALA A 29 -16.16 2.69 -0.71
CA ALA A 29 -16.55 3.31 0.56
C ALA A 29 -15.41 4.12 1.18
N ALA A 30 -14.17 3.58 1.19
CA ALA A 30 -13.01 4.27 1.71
C ALA A 30 -12.70 5.55 0.93
N LEU A 31 -12.75 5.50 -0.41
CA LEU A 31 -12.49 6.67 -1.26
C LEU A 31 -13.59 7.74 -1.11
N ALA A 32 -14.85 7.33 -0.96
CA ALA A 32 -15.93 8.27 -0.63
C ALA A 32 -15.72 8.91 0.76
N LEU A 33 -15.26 8.14 1.75
CA LEU A 33 -15.09 8.63 3.12
C LEU A 33 -13.88 9.55 3.28
N TYR A 34 -12.73 9.19 2.72
CA TYR A 34 -11.46 9.89 2.96
C TYR A 34 -11.13 10.92 1.88
N ASP A 35 -11.63 10.73 0.65
CA ASP A 35 -11.31 11.59 -0.48
C ASP A 35 -12.54 12.30 -1.08
N ASP A 36 -13.73 12.07 -0.53
CA ASP A 36 -15.02 12.62 -1.01
C ASP A 36 -15.31 12.31 -2.50
N ASP A 37 -14.64 11.30 -3.05
CA ASP A 37 -14.76 10.90 -4.45
C ASP A 37 -14.52 9.39 -4.65
N PRO A 38 -15.58 8.56 -4.74
CA PRO A 38 -15.44 7.14 -5.04
C PRO A 38 -14.88 6.88 -6.45
N ASN A 39 -14.93 7.84 -7.38
CA ASN A 39 -14.46 7.64 -8.75
C ASN A 39 -12.94 7.58 -8.87
N ARG A 40 -12.20 7.98 -7.83
CA ARG A 40 -10.74 7.82 -7.75
C ARG A 40 -10.28 6.37 -7.95
N ILE A 41 -11.15 5.39 -7.70
CA ILE A 41 -10.86 3.99 -7.98
C ILE A 41 -10.39 3.74 -9.43
N ASN A 42 -10.87 4.57 -10.37
CA ASN A 42 -10.54 4.48 -11.79
C ASN A 42 -9.18 5.11 -12.15
N THR A 43 -8.56 5.88 -11.24
CA THR A 43 -7.31 6.60 -11.51
C THR A 43 -6.10 6.02 -10.77
N ILE A 44 -6.30 5.13 -9.78
CA ILE A 44 -5.21 4.57 -8.95
C ILE A 44 -4.06 4.01 -9.80
N LEU A 45 -4.36 3.26 -10.86
CA LEU A 45 -3.32 2.69 -11.73
C LEU A 45 -2.60 3.74 -12.58
N SER A 46 -3.29 4.79 -13.03
CA SER A 46 -2.64 5.87 -13.79
C SER A 46 -1.79 6.75 -12.89
N ASP A 47 -2.20 6.94 -11.63
CA ASP A 47 -1.40 7.63 -10.62
C ASP A 47 -0.15 6.82 -10.24
N LEU A 48 -0.28 5.50 -10.11
CA LEU A 48 0.88 4.61 -9.94
C LEU A 48 1.87 4.73 -11.11
N ASP A 49 1.37 4.86 -12.34
CA ASP A 49 2.22 4.98 -13.53
C ASP A 49 3.05 6.27 -13.53
N LYS A 50 2.56 7.35 -12.90
CA LYS A 50 3.29 8.61 -12.71
C LYS A 50 4.44 8.52 -11.70
N VAL A 51 4.41 7.56 -10.76
CA VAL A 51 5.43 7.42 -9.71
C VAL A 51 6.82 7.19 -10.31
N THR A 52 7.79 8.00 -9.91
CA THR A 52 9.18 7.90 -10.35
C THR A 52 10.08 7.26 -9.28
N THR A 53 11.31 6.91 -9.66
CA THR A 53 12.31 6.44 -8.68
C THR A 53 12.66 7.54 -7.68
N ALA A 54 12.68 8.80 -8.11
CA ALA A 54 12.98 9.93 -7.23
C ALA A 54 11.91 10.09 -6.14
N ASP A 55 10.63 9.94 -6.48
CA ASP A 55 9.52 10.01 -5.52
C ASP A 55 9.63 8.91 -4.46
N VAL A 56 9.97 7.68 -4.88
CA VAL A 56 10.19 6.56 -3.96
C VAL A 56 11.34 6.84 -3.01
N GLN A 57 12.46 7.37 -3.51
CA GLN A 57 13.61 7.72 -2.68
C GLN A 57 13.30 8.87 -1.72
N GLN A 58 12.53 9.87 -2.17
CA GLN A 58 12.09 10.98 -1.32
C GLN A 58 11.15 10.50 -0.22
N ALA A 59 10.16 9.66 -0.55
CA ALA A 59 9.25 9.07 0.43
C ALA A 59 9.99 8.22 1.47
N ALA A 60 10.95 7.39 1.04
CA ALA A 60 11.77 6.61 1.96
C ALA A 60 12.54 7.50 2.95
N LYS A 61 13.20 8.56 2.47
CA LYS A 61 13.91 9.52 3.34
C LYS A 61 12.97 10.25 4.29
N LYS A 62 11.73 10.53 3.87
CA LYS A 62 10.73 11.24 4.68
C LYS A 62 10.13 10.36 5.77
N TYR A 63 9.76 9.12 5.45
CA TYR A 63 8.94 8.28 6.35
C TYR A 63 9.75 7.20 7.08
N LEU A 64 10.85 6.69 6.50
CA LEU A 64 11.66 5.64 7.11
C LEU A 64 12.80 6.23 7.96
N VAL A 65 12.44 7.09 8.91
CA VAL A 65 13.39 7.79 9.79
C VAL A 65 13.58 7.07 11.13
N PRO A 66 14.78 7.08 11.72
CA PRO A 66 15.04 6.40 13.01
C PRO A 66 14.14 6.86 14.14
N ALA A 67 13.76 8.15 14.15
CA ALA A 67 12.93 8.75 15.20
C ALA A 67 11.53 8.10 15.31
N ASN A 68 11.02 7.52 14.21
CA ASN A 68 9.69 6.92 14.17
C ASN A 68 9.74 5.38 14.07
N ARG A 69 10.91 4.78 14.34
CA ARG A 69 11.08 3.33 14.25
C ARG A 69 10.62 2.65 15.55
N THR A 70 9.54 1.88 15.45
CA THR A 70 9.14 0.94 16.52
C THR A 70 9.47 -0.48 16.08
N SER A 71 10.08 -1.29 16.96
CA SER A 71 10.46 -2.68 16.68
C SER A 71 9.91 -3.58 17.77
N ILE A 72 9.24 -4.66 17.36
CA ILE A 72 8.74 -5.70 18.27
C ILE A 72 9.47 -7.00 17.93
N ASP A 73 10.29 -7.49 18.86
CA ASP A 73 10.97 -8.79 18.78
C ASP A 73 10.32 -9.73 19.79
N ARG A 74 9.63 -10.77 19.30
CA ARG A 74 9.02 -11.81 20.17
C ARG A 74 9.95 -13.00 20.21
N ARG A 75 10.38 -13.36 21.42
CA ARG A 75 11.22 -14.55 21.65
C ARG A 75 10.43 -15.65 22.36
N PRO A 76 10.69 -16.93 22.04
CA PRO A 76 10.10 -18.04 22.78
C PRO A 76 10.48 -17.98 24.27
N ALA A 77 9.54 -18.30 25.16
CA ALA A 77 9.83 -18.48 26.58
C ALA A 77 10.72 -19.73 26.73
N GLY A 78 12.02 -19.53 27.00
CA GLY A 78 13.02 -20.59 27.10
C GLY A 78 14.18 -20.47 26.11
N GLY A 79 14.14 -19.51 25.18
CA GLY A 79 15.28 -19.17 24.31
C GLY A 79 16.36 -18.36 25.02
N ALA A 80 16.82 -18.80 26.19
CA ALA A 80 18.11 -18.39 26.72
C ALA A 80 19.18 -19.29 26.07
N ARG A 81 20.31 -18.70 25.69
CA ARG A 81 21.47 -19.41 25.15
C ARG A 81 21.95 -20.51 26.10
#